data_AF-D6QZU8-F1
#
_entry.id   AF-D6QZU8-F1
#
_cell.length_a   1.000
_cell.length_b   1.000
_cell.length_c   1.000
_cell.angle_alpha   90.00
_cell.angle_beta   90.00
_cell.angle_gamma   90.00
#
_symmetry.space_group_name_H-M   'P 1'
#
loop_
_entity.id
_entity.type
_entity.pdbx_description
1 polymer ?
#
loop_
_entity_poly.entity_id
_entity_poly.type
_entity_poly.pdbx_seq_one_letter_code
_entity_poly.pdbx_strand_id
1 'polypeptide(L)'
;GICGDNHATCSVYNQNMAYGVAPPHLGEYCINLGECAEYMFDHNIFQENLVGVDYCEKMVAETNPGVLDQANRTPSPNADAHGYKYIGDIMRALNPLAGEFYREALQVSRYTREMFCLMEGRHVHPSTLYPGGIGCIATVQLFTDYYTRLMRYVEFMKRVVPLHEDLFQFFYDAMPGYEEVGRRRVLLGCWGALNDPEHCDFTYANMTNWGRKMYVTPGVVVDGKLVTNDLVKINLGLRILLGSSYYEDWAGKEVFVDKDPLGNPVDVRHPWNQHTIPKPAKRDFNGAYSWTMSPRWFDGQDHLALDTGGGPIARLWATALAGLVDTGTVKATGHSVVINLPQTMSKPAATFEWKIPYDKAGKPLSNAIERNRARTYFQAYAAGIALHQIEKALAEVRAGRTKTWEPFKVPKEAVSCGWTEAVRGVLSHHMVIQDGKIANYHPYPPTPWNGSVRDVYGTPGPYEDAVQ
;
A
#
# COMPACT_ATOMS: atom_id res chain seq x y z
N GLY A 1 -14.95 -4.37 1.21
CA GLY A 1 -14.47 -4.83 2.53
C GLY A 1 -13.34 -5.82 2.37
N ILE A 2 -12.22 -5.38 1.78
CA ILE A 2 -10.95 -6.13 1.82
C ILE A 2 -9.85 -5.28 2.47
N CYS A 3 -9.90 -3.95 2.30
CA CYS A 3 -9.03 -2.95 2.91
C CYS A 3 -9.81 -1.92 3.76
N GLY A 4 -10.75 -2.41 4.58
CA GLY A 4 -11.65 -1.56 5.38
C GLY A 4 -10.95 -0.92 6.59
N ASP A 5 -10.00 -1.65 7.16
CA ASP A 5 -9.05 -1.27 8.20
C ASP A 5 -8.15 -0.10 7.77
N ASN A 6 -7.53 -0.13 6.58
CA ASN A 6 -6.71 1.00 6.12
C ASN A 6 -7.52 2.32 6.12
N HIS A 7 -8.80 2.27 5.73
CA HIS A 7 -9.71 3.42 5.82
C HIS A 7 -10.03 3.83 7.26
N ALA A 8 -10.21 2.87 8.17
CA ALA A 8 -10.40 3.15 9.59
C ALA A 8 -9.14 3.82 10.18
N THR A 9 -7.95 3.29 9.90
CA THR A 9 -6.65 3.82 10.31
C THR A 9 -6.40 5.21 9.76
N CYS A 10 -6.60 5.42 8.45
CA CYS A 10 -6.48 6.75 7.84
C CYS A 10 -7.48 7.76 8.44
N SER A 11 -8.71 7.31 8.72
CA SER A 11 -9.71 8.12 9.42
C SER A 11 -9.29 8.45 10.85
N VAL A 12 -8.67 7.53 11.58
CA VAL A 12 -8.13 7.79 12.92
C VAL A 12 -6.99 8.81 12.85
N TYR A 13 -6.07 8.70 11.90
CA TYR A 13 -5.01 9.69 11.72
C TYR A 13 -5.55 11.08 11.37
N ASN A 14 -6.57 11.15 10.52
CA ASN A 14 -7.26 12.39 10.20
C ASN A 14 -7.90 13.02 11.45
N GLN A 15 -8.56 12.21 12.27
CA GLN A 15 -9.19 12.64 13.51
C GLN A 15 -8.17 13.05 14.59
N ASN A 16 -7.04 12.33 14.70
CA ASN A 16 -5.97 12.68 15.63
C ASN A 16 -5.44 14.10 15.36
N MET A 17 -5.24 14.43 14.08
CA MET A 17 -4.87 15.77 13.65
C MET A 17 -5.95 16.81 14.01
N ALA A 18 -7.22 16.52 13.69
CA ALA A 18 -8.33 17.42 14.01
C ALA A 18 -8.47 17.70 15.50
N TYR A 19 -8.32 16.67 16.33
CA TYR A 19 -8.59 16.73 17.76
C TYR A 19 -7.35 17.15 18.57
N GLY A 20 -6.19 17.29 17.92
CA GLY A 20 -4.92 17.64 18.57
C GLY A 20 -4.48 16.57 19.57
N VAL A 21 -4.67 15.29 19.24
CA VAL A 21 -4.36 14.16 20.11
C VAL A 21 -3.32 13.25 19.46
N ALA A 22 -2.23 12.99 20.19
CA ALA A 22 -1.28 11.94 19.85
C ALA A 22 -1.59 10.69 20.70
N PRO A 23 -1.78 9.51 20.08
CA PRO A 23 -1.97 8.28 20.83
C PRO A 23 -0.71 7.91 21.62
N PRO A 24 -0.80 7.07 22.67
CA PRO A 24 0.38 6.54 23.33
C PRO A 24 1.21 5.70 22.36
N HIS A 25 2.54 5.65 22.55
CA HIS A 25 3.45 4.93 21.66
C HIS A 25 3.04 3.46 21.47
N LEU A 26 2.67 2.77 22.56
CA LEU A 26 2.19 1.40 22.50
C LEU A 26 0.92 1.25 21.66
N GLY A 27 0.03 2.24 21.69
CA GLY A 27 -1.15 2.28 20.83
C GLY A 27 -0.76 2.28 19.36
N GLU A 28 0.16 3.17 18.96
CA GLU A 28 0.62 3.25 17.56
C GLU A 28 1.40 1.99 17.13
N TYR A 29 2.22 1.40 18.01
CA TYR A 29 2.89 0.13 17.70
C TYR A 29 1.89 -1.01 17.46
N CYS A 30 0.80 -1.07 18.22
CA CYS A 30 -0.28 -2.03 17.99
C CYS A 30 -0.99 -1.78 16.65
N ILE A 31 -1.26 -0.52 16.29
CA ILE A 31 -1.85 -0.15 14.98
C ILE A 31 -0.90 -0.59 13.85
N ASN A 32 0.40 -0.29 13.96
CA ASN A 32 1.39 -0.70 12.98
C ASN A 32 1.47 -2.23 12.82
N LEU A 33 1.37 -2.99 13.91
CA LEU A 33 1.32 -4.46 13.87
C LEU A 33 0.04 -4.97 13.19
N GLY A 34 -1.10 -4.30 13.40
CA GLY A 34 -2.35 -4.56 12.70
C GLY A 34 -2.22 -4.36 11.19
N GLU A 35 -1.79 -3.17 10.78
CA GLU A 35 -1.62 -2.82 9.36
C GLU A 35 -0.52 -3.66 8.67
N CYS A 36 0.55 -4.05 9.38
CA CYS A 36 1.52 -5.02 8.85
C CYS A 36 0.85 -6.38 8.59
N ALA A 37 -0.01 -6.85 9.49
CA ALA A 37 -0.74 -8.10 9.30
C ALA A 37 -1.75 -8.01 8.15
N GLU A 38 -2.38 -6.85 7.95
CA GLU A 38 -3.20 -6.59 6.77
C GLU A 38 -2.38 -6.72 5.48
N TYR A 39 -1.22 -6.07 5.39
CA TYR A 39 -0.36 -6.22 4.20
C TYR A 39 0.03 -7.68 3.96
N MET A 40 0.43 -8.41 5.01
CA MET A 40 0.78 -9.83 4.91
C MET A 40 -0.41 -10.69 4.45
N PHE A 41 -1.62 -10.39 4.93
CA PHE A 41 -2.84 -11.08 4.55
C PHE A 41 -3.25 -10.81 3.09
N ASP A 42 -3.48 -9.54 2.75
CA ASP A 42 -4.10 -9.17 1.47
C ASP A 42 -3.13 -9.46 0.33
N HIS A 43 -1.84 -9.13 0.47
CA HIS A 43 -0.86 -9.46 -0.58
C HIS A 43 -0.75 -10.96 -0.83
N ASN A 44 -0.75 -11.79 0.22
CA ASN A 44 -0.72 -13.24 0.06
C ASN A 44 -1.96 -13.76 -0.68
N ILE A 45 -3.17 -13.40 -0.24
CA ILE A 45 -4.38 -13.97 -0.85
C ILE A 45 -4.61 -13.39 -2.25
N PHE A 46 -4.29 -12.11 -2.48
CA PHE A 46 -4.44 -11.48 -3.78
C PHE A 46 -3.42 -12.03 -4.78
N GLN A 47 -2.15 -12.14 -4.39
CA GLN A 47 -1.10 -12.65 -5.27
C GLN A 47 -1.31 -14.13 -5.58
N GLU A 48 -1.59 -14.98 -4.59
CA GLU A 48 -1.57 -16.43 -4.82
C GLU A 48 -2.92 -17.02 -5.24
N ASN A 49 -4.02 -16.35 -4.91
CA ASN A 49 -5.37 -16.87 -5.18
C ASN A 49 -6.16 -16.06 -6.23
N LEU A 50 -5.69 -14.87 -6.62
CA LEU A 50 -6.32 -14.08 -7.68
C LEU A 50 -5.35 -13.87 -8.85
N VAL A 51 -4.25 -13.14 -8.65
CA VAL A 51 -3.26 -12.85 -9.70
C VAL A 51 -2.56 -14.11 -10.17
N GLY A 52 -2.15 -14.98 -9.25
CA GLY A 52 -1.41 -16.21 -9.56
C GLY A 52 -2.19 -17.20 -10.42
N VAL A 53 -3.52 -17.06 -10.49
CA VAL A 53 -4.36 -17.86 -11.39
C VAL A 53 -4.09 -17.52 -12.85
N ASP A 54 -3.72 -16.27 -13.16
CA ASP A 54 -3.32 -15.88 -14.51
C ASP A 54 -2.03 -16.60 -14.96
N TYR A 55 -1.25 -17.11 -14.00
CA TYR A 55 0.02 -17.83 -14.21
C TYR A 55 -0.10 -19.33 -13.93
N CYS A 56 -1.30 -19.84 -13.65
CA CYS A 56 -1.48 -21.26 -13.36
C CYS A 56 -1.43 -22.12 -14.62
N GLU A 57 -1.13 -23.41 -14.46
CA GLU A 57 -1.01 -24.35 -15.57
C GLU A 57 -2.24 -24.33 -16.48
N LYS A 58 -3.45 -24.31 -15.92
CA LYS A 58 -4.69 -24.27 -16.71
C LYS A 58 -4.79 -23.03 -17.60
N MET A 59 -4.56 -21.84 -17.02
CA MET A 59 -4.64 -20.59 -17.77
C MET A 59 -3.56 -20.53 -18.87
N VAL A 60 -2.33 -20.91 -18.53
CA VAL A 60 -1.22 -20.90 -19.49
C VAL A 60 -1.42 -21.97 -20.57
N ALA A 61 -1.98 -23.14 -20.25
CA ALA A 61 -2.32 -24.16 -21.25
C ALA A 61 -3.36 -23.65 -22.27
N GLU A 62 -4.38 -22.93 -21.80
CA GLU A 62 -5.47 -22.42 -22.64
C GLU A 62 -5.02 -21.27 -23.53
N THR A 63 -4.09 -20.45 -23.07
CA THR A 63 -3.70 -19.20 -23.76
C THR A 63 -2.36 -19.31 -24.50
N ASN A 64 -1.39 -20.04 -23.94
CA ASN A 64 0.00 -20.11 -24.41
C ASN A 64 0.59 -21.52 -24.20
N PRO A 65 0.08 -22.57 -24.88
CA PRO A 65 0.51 -23.96 -24.65
C PRO A 65 2.01 -24.20 -24.85
N GLY A 66 2.65 -23.49 -25.80
CA GLY A 66 4.10 -23.57 -26.01
C GLY A 66 4.91 -23.04 -24.82
N VAL A 67 4.42 -22.03 -24.10
CA VAL A 67 5.04 -21.51 -22.88
C VAL A 67 4.96 -22.54 -21.76
N LEU A 68 3.82 -23.23 -21.62
CA LEU A 68 3.68 -24.31 -20.63
C LEU A 68 4.64 -25.48 -20.94
N ASP A 69 4.78 -25.87 -22.21
CA ASP A 69 5.73 -26.91 -22.61
C ASP A 69 7.18 -26.55 -22.25
N GLN A 70 7.55 -25.28 -22.43
CA GLN A 70 8.85 -24.76 -22.00
C GLN A 70 8.97 -24.76 -20.48
N ALA A 71 7.95 -24.31 -19.74
CA ALA A 71 7.93 -24.29 -18.28
C ALA A 71 8.14 -25.70 -17.68
N ASN A 72 7.55 -26.73 -18.31
CA ASN A 72 7.68 -28.13 -17.91
C ASN A 72 9.09 -28.72 -18.05
N ARG A 73 9.97 -28.04 -18.80
CA ARG A 73 11.36 -28.48 -19.05
C ARG A 73 12.39 -27.52 -18.47
N THR A 74 11.95 -26.38 -17.93
CA THR A 74 12.85 -25.34 -17.39
C THR A 74 13.04 -25.56 -15.89
N PRO A 75 14.25 -25.92 -15.42
CA PRO A 75 14.52 -26.07 -13.99
C PRO A 75 14.36 -24.72 -13.27
N SER A 76 13.82 -24.75 -12.05
CA SER A 76 13.69 -23.55 -11.21
C SER A 76 15.06 -23.21 -10.59
N PRO A 77 15.62 -22.00 -10.82
CA PRO A 77 16.90 -21.59 -10.24
C PRO A 77 16.99 -21.75 -8.72
N ASN A 78 15.88 -21.54 -8.01
CA ASN A 78 15.80 -21.57 -6.55
C ASN A 78 15.03 -22.79 -6.03
N ALA A 79 15.04 -23.91 -6.76
CA ALA A 79 14.34 -25.14 -6.39
C ALA A 79 14.61 -25.60 -4.94
N ASP A 80 15.83 -25.41 -4.42
CA ASP A 80 16.19 -25.77 -3.03
C ASP A 80 15.47 -24.90 -1.98
N ALA A 81 15.11 -23.66 -2.32
CA ALA A 81 14.41 -22.77 -1.42
C ALA A 81 12.92 -23.13 -1.32
N HIS A 82 12.29 -23.47 -2.45
CA HIS A 82 10.83 -23.61 -2.54
C HIS A 82 10.29 -25.01 -2.85
N GLY A 83 11.14 -25.95 -3.27
CA GLY A 83 10.79 -27.36 -3.46
C GLY A 83 10.19 -27.72 -4.83
N TYR A 84 10.10 -26.77 -5.77
CA TYR A 84 9.58 -27.01 -7.11
C TYR A 84 10.72 -27.17 -8.11
N LYS A 85 10.85 -28.36 -8.70
CA LYS A 85 11.98 -28.69 -9.58
C LYS A 85 11.93 -27.92 -10.90
N TYR A 86 10.76 -27.81 -11.50
CA TYR A 86 10.55 -27.09 -12.75
C TYR A 86 9.54 -25.95 -12.58
N ILE A 87 9.62 -24.94 -13.45
CA ILE A 87 8.67 -23.81 -13.44
C ILE A 87 7.22 -24.31 -13.62
N GLY A 88 7.02 -25.33 -14.46
CA GLY A 88 5.71 -25.95 -14.65
C GLY A 88 5.11 -26.53 -13.35
N ASP A 89 5.94 -26.94 -12.38
CA ASP A 89 5.46 -27.42 -11.08
C ASP A 89 4.90 -26.26 -10.24
N ILE A 90 5.51 -25.07 -10.32
CA ILE A 90 4.98 -23.84 -9.71
C ILE A 90 3.62 -23.50 -10.32
N MET A 91 3.51 -23.52 -11.65
CA MET A 91 2.25 -23.23 -12.36
C MET A 91 1.13 -24.22 -11.96
N ARG A 92 1.45 -25.51 -11.79
CA ARG A 92 0.50 -26.52 -11.27
C ARG A 92 0.06 -26.23 -9.85
N ALA A 93 1.00 -25.82 -8.99
CA ALA A 93 0.72 -25.51 -7.59
C ALA A 93 -0.20 -24.28 -7.42
N LEU A 94 -0.28 -23.42 -8.44
CA LEU A 94 -1.18 -22.26 -8.52
C LEU A 94 -2.57 -22.57 -9.06
N ASN A 95 -2.84 -23.79 -9.55
CA ASN A 95 -4.15 -24.15 -10.08
C ASN A 95 -5.27 -23.94 -9.02
N PRO A 96 -6.38 -23.27 -9.35
CA PRO A 96 -7.46 -22.98 -8.40
C PRO A 96 -7.98 -24.25 -7.71
N LEU A 97 -8.01 -24.22 -6.38
CA LEU A 97 -8.47 -25.28 -5.47
C LEU A 97 -7.70 -26.61 -5.50
N ALA A 98 -7.12 -27.00 -6.63
CA ALA A 98 -6.38 -28.25 -6.80
C ALA A 98 -4.89 -28.09 -6.45
N GLY A 99 -4.31 -26.95 -6.79
CA GLY A 99 -2.90 -26.63 -6.54
C GLY A 99 -2.60 -26.59 -5.05
N GLU A 100 -1.44 -27.13 -4.66
CA GLU A 100 -1.03 -27.14 -3.25
C GLU A 100 -0.71 -25.74 -2.73
N PHE A 101 0.01 -24.92 -3.49
CA PHE A 101 0.39 -23.57 -3.08
C PHE A 101 -0.83 -22.64 -3.02
N TYR A 102 -1.78 -22.79 -3.95
CA TYR A 102 -3.08 -22.11 -3.88
C TYR A 102 -3.80 -22.42 -2.55
N ARG A 103 -3.90 -23.70 -2.16
CA ARG A 103 -4.56 -24.11 -0.89
C ARG A 103 -3.78 -23.69 0.34
N GLU A 104 -2.45 -23.71 0.27
CA GLU A 104 -1.58 -23.25 1.34
C GLU A 104 -1.78 -21.76 1.61
N ALA A 105 -1.77 -20.93 0.56
CA ALA A 105 -2.00 -19.49 0.67
C ALA A 105 -3.37 -19.17 1.30
N LEU A 106 -4.40 -19.98 1.05
CA LEU A 106 -5.69 -19.85 1.75
C LEU A 106 -5.55 -20.09 3.27
N GLN A 107 -4.72 -21.04 3.72
CA GLN A 107 -4.46 -21.24 5.14
C GLN A 107 -3.60 -20.11 5.72
N VAL A 108 -2.60 -19.63 4.96
CA VAL A 108 -1.80 -18.46 5.33
C VAL A 108 -2.69 -17.25 5.59
N SER A 109 -3.65 -17.00 4.70
CA SER A 109 -4.61 -15.91 4.84
C SER A 109 -5.42 -15.96 6.13
N ARG A 110 -5.62 -17.14 6.74
CA ARG A 110 -6.40 -17.28 7.97
C ARG A 110 -5.59 -16.84 9.17
N TYR A 111 -4.39 -17.40 9.36
CA TYR A 111 -3.59 -17.06 10.53
C TYR A 111 -2.99 -15.66 10.44
N THR A 112 -2.79 -15.08 9.25
CA THR A 112 -2.44 -13.66 9.11
C THR A 112 -3.61 -12.74 9.48
N ARG A 113 -4.86 -13.12 9.20
CA ARG A 113 -6.03 -12.42 9.76
C ARG A 113 -6.18 -12.61 11.25
N GLU A 114 -5.79 -13.77 11.81
CA GLU A 114 -5.72 -13.90 13.27
C GLU A 114 -4.71 -12.92 13.87
N MET A 115 -3.54 -12.72 13.24
CA MET A 115 -2.57 -11.69 13.66
C MET A 115 -3.20 -10.29 13.64
N PHE A 116 -3.93 -9.95 12.59
CA PHE A 116 -4.68 -8.70 12.50
C PHE A 116 -5.70 -8.58 13.65
N CYS A 117 -6.52 -9.61 13.88
CA CYS A 117 -7.56 -9.60 14.92
C CYS A 117 -7.00 -9.47 16.34
N LEU A 118 -5.77 -9.95 16.60
CA LEU A 118 -5.11 -9.73 17.89
C LEU A 118 -4.93 -8.23 18.17
N MET A 119 -4.57 -7.44 17.16
CA MET A 119 -4.37 -6.00 17.31
C MET A 119 -5.69 -5.23 17.19
N GLU A 120 -6.46 -5.49 16.13
CA GLU A 120 -7.58 -4.64 15.72
C GLU A 120 -8.98 -5.23 16.00
N GLY A 121 -9.02 -6.39 16.67
CA GLY A 121 -10.21 -7.06 17.17
C GLY A 121 -10.89 -7.98 16.16
N ARG A 122 -11.20 -7.50 14.94
CA ARG A 122 -11.84 -8.32 13.89
C ARG A 122 -11.55 -7.79 12.49
N HIS A 123 -11.41 -8.69 11.52
CA HIS A 123 -11.18 -8.36 10.11
C HIS A 123 -12.47 -8.40 9.29
N VAL A 124 -12.72 -7.53 8.31
CA VAL A 124 -11.91 -6.38 7.82
C VAL A 124 -12.32 -5.04 8.46
N HIS A 125 -13.32 -5.06 9.33
CA HIS A 125 -13.88 -3.87 9.94
C HIS A 125 -13.45 -3.83 11.40
N PRO A 126 -12.33 -3.16 11.72
CA PRO A 126 -11.73 -3.23 13.04
C PRO A 126 -12.72 -2.71 14.10
N SER A 127 -12.59 -3.24 15.32
CA SER A 127 -13.50 -2.91 16.42
C SER A 127 -12.81 -2.23 17.58
N THR A 128 -11.48 -2.24 17.63
CA THR A 128 -10.70 -1.64 18.72
C THR A 128 -10.01 -0.34 18.33
N LEU A 129 -10.14 0.11 17.08
CA LEU A 129 -9.51 1.34 16.59
C LEU A 129 -10.36 2.58 16.93
N TYR A 130 -9.74 3.60 17.53
CA TYR A 130 -10.41 4.84 17.92
C TYR A 130 -9.50 6.06 17.67
N PRO A 131 -10.05 7.27 17.50
CA PRO A 131 -9.24 8.49 17.64
C PRO A 131 -8.54 8.49 19.00
N GLY A 132 -7.26 8.85 19.04
CA GLY A 132 -6.44 8.81 20.25
C GLY A 132 -5.84 7.44 20.58
N GLY A 133 -6.05 6.37 19.79
CA GLY A 133 -5.30 5.12 19.92
C GLY A 133 -6.12 3.85 19.68
N ILE A 134 -5.89 2.82 20.49
CA ILE A 134 -6.51 1.50 20.31
C ILE A 134 -6.97 0.91 21.65
N GLY A 135 -8.11 0.22 21.63
CA GLY A 135 -8.71 -0.47 22.79
C GLY A 135 -8.15 -1.87 23.05
N CYS A 136 -7.15 -2.31 22.28
CA CYS A 136 -6.48 -3.59 22.50
C CYS A 136 -5.73 -3.59 23.83
N ILE A 137 -5.93 -4.64 24.64
CA ILE A 137 -5.22 -4.80 25.91
C ILE A 137 -3.84 -5.40 25.63
N ALA A 138 -2.83 -4.52 25.59
CA ALA A 138 -1.46 -4.91 25.31
C ALA A 138 -0.84 -5.71 26.48
N THR A 139 -0.62 -7.01 26.24
CA THR A 139 -0.03 -7.95 27.20
C THR A 139 1.14 -8.70 26.58
N VAL A 140 2.01 -9.30 27.42
CA VAL A 140 3.05 -10.20 26.91
C VAL A 140 2.45 -11.34 26.09
N GLN A 141 1.32 -11.91 26.55
CA GLN A 141 0.62 -12.99 25.85
C GLN A 141 0.16 -12.57 24.45
N LEU A 142 -0.45 -11.39 24.32
CA LEU A 142 -0.88 -10.83 23.04
C LEU A 142 0.27 -10.82 22.02
N PHE A 143 1.42 -10.28 22.42
CA PHE A 143 2.58 -10.19 21.54
C PHE A 143 3.19 -11.56 21.27
N THR A 144 3.22 -12.50 22.22
CA THR A 144 3.69 -13.87 21.93
C THR A 144 2.78 -14.61 20.94
N ASP A 145 1.47 -14.39 21.00
CA ASP A 145 0.49 -14.97 20.08
C ASP A 145 0.66 -14.42 18.66
N TYR A 146 0.94 -13.12 18.53
CA TYR A 146 1.27 -12.48 17.25
C TYR A 146 2.62 -12.97 16.74
N TYR A 147 3.67 -12.94 17.57
CA TYR A 147 5.04 -13.31 17.20
C TYR A 147 5.14 -14.75 16.69
N THR A 148 4.45 -15.69 17.34
CA THR A 148 4.44 -17.10 16.92
C THR A 148 3.87 -17.26 15.51
N ARG A 149 2.85 -16.49 15.14
CA ARG A 149 2.27 -16.49 13.78
C ARG A 149 3.14 -15.73 12.79
N LEU A 150 3.72 -14.60 13.21
CA LEU A 150 4.68 -13.84 12.42
C LEU A 150 5.86 -14.71 12.00
N MET A 151 6.46 -15.48 12.91
CA MET A 151 7.60 -16.34 12.60
C MET A 151 7.27 -17.46 11.60
N ARG A 152 6.02 -17.96 11.60
CA ARG A 152 5.54 -18.88 10.54
C ARG A 152 5.47 -18.17 9.19
N TYR A 153 4.98 -16.93 9.16
CA TYR A 153 4.95 -16.12 7.93
C TYR A 153 6.35 -15.74 7.44
N VAL A 154 7.30 -15.44 8.33
CA VAL A 154 8.71 -15.21 7.99
C VAL A 154 9.31 -16.43 7.28
N GLU A 155 9.07 -17.65 7.80
CA GLU A 155 9.54 -18.87 7.14
C GLU A 155 8.86 -19.10 5.78
N PHE A 156 7.56 -18.79 5.69
CA PHE A 156 6.82 -18.81 4.42
C PHE A 156 7.46 -17.88 3.39
N MET A 157 7.77 -16.62 3.75
CA MET A 157 8.36 -15.65 2.82
C MET A 157 9.75 -16.05 2.32
N LYS A 158 10.54 -16.79 3.11
CA LYS A 158 11.82 -17.34 2.66
C LYS A 158 11.70 -18.33 1.50
N ARG A 159 10.52 -18.92 1.31
CA ARG A 159 10.18 -19.77 0.17
C ARG A 159 9.50 -18.97 -0.95
N VAL A 160 8.60 -18.05 -0.58
CA VAL A 160 7.75 -17.36 -1.56
C VAL A 160 8.50 -16.34 -2.40
N VAL A 161 9.42 -15.55 -1.81
CA VAL A 161 10.24 -14.60 -2.58
C VAL A 161 10.97 -15.29 -3.73
N PRO A 162 11.80 -16.33 -3.50
CA PRO A 162 12.47 -17.01 -4.60
C PRO A 162 11.53 -17.75 -5.57
N LEU A 163 10.39 -18.26 -5.09
CA LEU A 163 9.39 -18.91 -5.95
C LEU A 163 8.84 -17.95 -7.02
N HIS A 164 8.47 -16.73 -6.62
CA HIS A 164 7.99 -15.73 -7.57
C HIS A 164 9.10 -15.14 -8.41
N GLU A 165 10.33 -15.03 -7.90
CA GLU A 165 11.48 -14.64 -8.72
C GLU A 165 11.66 -15.60 -9.90
N ASP A 166 11.64 -16.90 -9.64
CA ASP A 166 11.77 -17.93 -10.66
C ASP A 166 10.62 -17.87 -11.68
N LEU A 167 9.37 -17.76 -11.20
CA LEU A 167 8.19 -17.67 -12.07
C LEU A 167 8.21 -16.40 -12.93
N PHE A 168 8.47 -15.24 -12.34
CA PHE A 168 8.42 -13.96 -13.06
C PHE A 168 9.58 -13.79 -14.02
N GLN A 169 10.78 -14.24 -13.64
CA GLN A 169 11.91 -14.25 -14.56
C GLN A 169 11.66 -15.19 -15.74
N PHE A 170 11.06 -16.36 -15.50
CA PHE A 170 10.68 -17.28 -16.58
C PHE A 170 9.77 -16.63 -17.63
N PHE A 171 8.79 -15.81 -17.23
CA PHE A 171 7.91 -15.15 -18.20
C PHE A 171 8.65 -14.14 -19.10
N TYR A 172 9.64 -13.42 -18.58
CA TYR A 172 10.49 -12.57 -19.42
C TYR A 172 11.33 -13.38 -20.41
N ASP A 173 11.84 -14.54 -19.99
CA ASP A 173 12.70 -15.38 -20.83
C ASP A 173 11.90 -16.15 -21.89
N ALA A 174 10.72 -16.66 -21.52
CA ALA A 174 9.84 -17.46 -22.38
C ALA A 174 9.04 -16.61 -23.39
N MET A 175 8.79 -15.34 -23.07
CA MET A 175 8.02 -14.43 -23.91
C MET A 175 8.79 -13.12 -24.15
N PRO A 176 9.71 -13.07 -25.13
CA PRO A 176 10.42 -11.83 -25.46
C PRO A 176 9.43 -10.68 -25.77
N GLY A 177 9.59 -9.54 -25.09
CA GLY A 177 8.66 -8.41 -25.20
C GLY A 177 7.62 -8.35 -24.07
N TYR A 178 7.56 -9.34 -23.18
CA TYR A 178 6.66 -9.32 -22.01
C TYR A 178 6.97 -8.14 -21.06
N GLU A 179 8.14 -7.53 -21.16
CA GLU A 179 8.49 -6.28 -20.49
C GLU A 179 7.54 -5.11 -20.82
N GLU A 180 6.86 -5.14 -21.98
CA GLU A 180 5.90 -4.12 -22.40
C GLU A 180 4.49 -4.34 -21.82
N VAL A 181 4.18 -5.53 -21.28
CA VAL A 181 2.85 -5.86 -20.77
C VAL A 181 2.51 -4.98 -19.57
N GLY A 182 1.49 -4.14 -19.73
CA GLY A 182 1.07 -3.18 -18.71
C GLY A 182 2.10 -2.09 -18.43
N ARG A 183 3.07 -1.89 -19.33
CA ARG A 183 4.13 -0.88 -19.16
C ARG A 183 3.51 0.51 -19.17
N ARG A 184 3.95 1.36 -18.24
CA ARG A 184 3.60 2.78 -18.17
C ARG A 184 4.85 3.63 -17.99
N ARG A 185 4.72 4.92 -18.29
CA ARG A 185 5.63 5.93 -17.75
C ARG A 185 5.68 5.81 -16.23
N VAL A 186 6.85 5.98 -15.65
CA VAL A 186 7.03 5.98 -14.20
C VAL A 186 6.38 7.23 -13.62
N LEU A 187 5.18 7.05 -13.08
CA LEU A 187 4.38 8.08 -12.40
C LEU A 187 3.85 7.49 -11.10
N LEU A 188 4.72 7.23 -10.13
CA LEU A 188 4.33 6.56 -8.89
C LEU A 188 4.04 7.54 -7.75
N GLY A 189 2.93 7.31 -7.05
CA GLY A 189 2.61 7.97 -5.78
C GLY A 189 2.70 7.00 -4.61
N CYS A 190 3.41 7.40 -3.55
CA CYS A 190 3.40 6.76 -2.26
C CYS A 190 3.18 7.78 -1.15
N TRP A 191 2.27 7.55 -0.21
CA TRP A 191 1.94 8.51 0.85
C TRP A 191 2.49 8.15 2.23
N GLY A 192 3.36 7.14 2.28
CA GLY A 192 3.99 6.66 3.49
C GLY A 192 3.02 5.90 4.41
N ALA A 193 3.56 5.06 5.27
CA ALA A 193 2.78 4.25 6.21
C ALA A 193 3.62 3.82 7.40
N LEU A 194 2.91 3.32 8.41
CA LEU A 194 3.47 2.80 9.66
C LEU A 194 4.22 3.93 10.38
N ASN A 195 3.51 4.74 11.15
CA ASN A 195 4.11 5.92 11.78
C ASN A 195 5.15 5.52 12.82
N ASP A 196 6.19 6.33 12.98
CA ASP A 196 7.09 6.22 14.11
C ASP A 196 6.55 7.07 15.28
N PRO A 197 6.06 6.45 16.38
CA PRO A 197 5.50 7.19 17.50
C PRO A 197 6.53 8.07 18.23
N GLU A 198 7.84 7.85 18.05
CA GLU A 198 8.87 8.74 18.59
C GLU A 198 8.89 10.12 17.87
N HIS A 199 8.25 10.22 16.71
CA HIS A 199 8.26 11.40 15.86
C HIS A 199 6.87 11.92 15.48
N CYS A 200 5.87 11.05 15.35
CA CYS A 200 4.54 11.38 14.85
C CYS A 200 3.63 11.92 15.95
N ASP A 201 3.46 13.24 15.97
CA ASP A 201 2.52 13.95 16.84
C ASP A 201 1.17 14.23 16.18
N PHE A 202 0.98 13.78 14.93
CA PHE A 202 -0.21 14.01 14.10
C PHE A 202 -0.55 15.49 13.84
N THR A 203 0.35 16.42 14.14
CA THR A 203 0.11 17.84 13.87
C THR A 203 0.40 18.16 12.41
N TYR A 204 -0.39 19.05 11.81
CA TYR A 204 -0.15 19.50 10.42
C TYR A 204 1.19 20.26 10.30
N ALA A 205 1.53 21.08 11.29
CA ALA A 205 2.73 21.90 11.27
C ALA A 205 4.03 21.05 11.20
N ASN A 206 4.04 19.88 11.84
CA ASN A 206 5.17 18.95 11.79
C ASN A 206 5.01 17.83 10.75
N MET A 207 3.97 17.87 9.90
CA MET A 207 3.63 16.79 8.97
C MET A 207 4.75 16.39 8.03
N THR A 208 5.49 17.36 7.51
CA THR A 208 6.68 17.09 6.70
C THR A 208 7.74 16.30 7.48
N ASN A 209 7.91 16.57 8.76
CA ASN A 209 8.97 15.98 9.58
C ASN A 209 8.61 14.56 10.00
N TRP A 210 7.41 14.35 10.57
CA TRP A 210 7.01 13.00 10.98
C TRP A 210 6.71 12.09 9.80
N GLY A 211 6.21 12.63 8.67
CA GLY A 211 6.01 11.85 7.44
C GLY A 211 7.30 11.22 6.93
N ARG A 212 8.41 11.95 7.01
CA ARG A 212 9.76 11.45 6.63
C ARG A 212 10.31 10.37 7.57
N LYS A 213 9.67 10.16 8.73
CA LYS A 213 10.05 9.17 9.75
C LYS A 213 9.20 7.91 9.73
N MET A 214 8.19 7.85 8.87
CA MET A 214 7.41 6.64 8.63
C MET A 214 8.29 5.47 8.20
N TYR A 215 7.94 4.25 8.62
CA TYR A 215 8.65 3.03 8.25
C TYR A 215 8.41 2.60 6.79
N VAL A 216 7.54 3.31 6.07
CA VAL A 216 7.50 3.39 4.61
C VAL A 216 7.55 4.86 4.25
N THR A 217 8.57 5.30 3.52
CA THR A 217 8.76 6.73 3.26
C THR A 217 7.78 7.24 2.19
N PRO A 218 7.08 8.37 2.41
CA PRO A 218 6.26 8.99 1.38
C PRO A 218 7.11 9.48 0.20
N GLY A 219 6.55 9.49 -0.99
CA GLY A 219 7.20 10.08 -2.16
C GLY A 219 6.34 10.13 -3.41
N VAL A 220 6.64 11.11 -4.27
CA VAL A 220 6.22 11.14 -5.67
C VAL A 220 7.43 10.84 -6.53
N VAL A 221 7.34 9.80 -7.36
CA VAL A 221 8.44 9.36 -8.24
C VAL A 221 8.02 9.51 -9.69
N VAL A 222 8.73 10.37 -10.42
CA VAL A 222 8.49 10.65 -11.85
C VAL A 222 9.75 10.31 -12.62
N ASP A 223 9.62 9.45 -13.63
CA ASP A 223 10.72 9.01 -14.51
C ASP A 223 11.96 8.52 -13.72
N GLY A 224 11.72 7.77 -12.63
CA GLY A 224 12.75 7.22 -11.75
C GLY A 224 13.37 8.21 -10.76
N LYS A 225 12.89 9.46 -10.70
CA LYS A 225 13.39 10.49 -9.78
C LYS A 225 12.39 10.74 -8.66
N LEU A 226 12.87 10.76 -7.42
CA LEU A 226 12.09 11.20 -6.27
C LEU A 226 11.90 12.73 -6.33
N VAL A 227 10.71 13.17 -6.74
CA VAL A 227 10.36 14.60 -6.89
C VAL A 227 10.20 15.27 -5.53
N THR A 228 9.54 14.60 -4.60
CA THR A 228 9.35 15.08 -3.23
C THR A 228 9.02 13.91 -2.30
N ASN A 229 9.39 14.02 -1.03
CA ASN A 229 8.95 13.18 0.09
C ASN A 229 8.28 14.02 1.20
N ASP A 230 7.84 15.23 0.85
CA ASP A 230 7.21 16.19 1.75
C ASP A 230 5.69 16.05 1.68
N LEU A 231 5.08 15.51 2.75
CA LEU A 231 3.63 15.27 2.81
C LEU A 231 2.80 16.54 2.62
N VAL A 232 3.27 17.71 3.06
CA VAL A 232 2.54 18.99 2.84
C VAL A 232 2.51 19.33 1.36
N LYS A 233 3.65 19.20 0.66
CA LYS A 233 3.70 19.42 -0.80
C LYS A 233 2.88 18.39 -1.56
N ILE A 234 2.92 17.12 -1.14
CA ILE A 234 2.10 16.06 -1.74
C ILE A 234 0.62 16.39 -1.59
N ASN A 235 0.17 16.77 -0.38
CA ASN A 235 -1.18 17.22 -0.10
C ASN A 235 -1.63 18.37 -1.01
N LEU A 236 -0.86 19.46 -1.02
CA LEU A 236 -1.23 20.66 -1.79
C LEU A 236 -1.21 20.43 -3.31
N GLY A 237 -0.53 19.39 -3.80
CA GLY A 237 -0.55 18.97 -5.19
C GLY A 237 -1.82 18.20 -5.61
N LEU A 238 -2.67 17.76 -4.68
CA LEU A 238 -3.86 16.97 -5.02
C LEU A 238 -4.89 17.80 -5.81
N ARG A 239 -5.35 17.27 -6.94
CA ARG A 239 -6.45 17.81 -7.75
C ARG A 239 -7.43 16.71 -8.09
N ILE A 240 -8.69 16.89 -7.72
CA ILE A 240 -9.78 16.03 -8.14
C ILE A 240 -10.41 16.64 -9.38
N LEU A 241 -10.15 16.02 -10.52
CA LEU A 241 -10.75 16.41 -11.78
C LEU A 241 -11.95 15.51 -12.08
N LEU A 242 -12.78 16.00 -13.01
CA LEU A 242 -13.82 15.23 -13.69
C LEU A 242 -13.39 15.04 -15.15
N GLY A 243 -14.35 14.89 -16.05
CA GLY A 243 -14.14 14.64 -17.48
C GLY A 243 -15.17 13.61 -17.92
N SER A 244 -14.90 12.36 -17.59
CA SER A 244 -15.73 11.22 -17.98
C SER A 244 -16.50 10.56 -16.83
N SER A 245 -16.80 11.31 -15.78
CA SER A 245 -17.42 10.83 -14.54
C SER A 245 -18.90 11.24 -14.41
N TYR A 246 -19.72 10.41 -13.76
CA TYR A 246 -21.15 10.68 -13.51
C TYR A 246 -21.40 11.70 -12.36
N TYR A 247 -20.78 12.87 -12.44
CA TYR A 247 -20.94 13.95 -11.46
C TYR A 247 -21.09 15.31 -12.13
N GLU A 248 -21.78 16.22 -11.46
CA GLU A 248 -21.68 17.64 -11.77
C GLU A 248 -20.42 18.23 -11.15
N ASP A 249 -19.87 19.23 -11.82
CA ASP A 249 -18.77 20.02 -11.28
C ASP A 249 -19.27 20.87 -10.10
N TRP A 250 -18.41 21.05 -9.09
CA TRP A 250 -18.67 21.89 -7.92
C TRP A 250 -18.12 23.32 -8.07
N ALA A 251 -17.73 23.74 -9.27
CA ALA A 251 -17.40 25.12 -9.55
C ALA A 251 -18.50 26.08 -9.06
N GLY A 252 -18.12 27.11 -8.29
CA GLY A 252 -19.05 28.07 -7.69
C GLY A 252 -19.77 27.59 -6.44
N LYS A 253 -19.49 26.39 -5.93
CA LYS A 253 -19.89 25.98 -4.58
C LYS A 253 -19.02 26.64 -3.51
N GLU A 254 -19.47 26.54 -2.27
CA GLU A 254 -18.74 27.03 -1.10
C GLU A 254 -17.33 26.41 -1.03
N VAL A 255 -16.33 27.26 -0.77
CA VAL A 255 -14.95 26.83 -0.50
C VAL A 255 -14.81 26.71 1.01
N PHE A 256 -14.60 25.48 1.49
CA PHE A 256 -14.45 25.21 2.92
C PHE A 256 -13.07 25.64 3.45
N VAL A 257 -12.03 25.50 2.62
CA VAL A 257 -10.63 25.69 3.01
C VAL A 257 -9.89 26.46 1.92
N ASP A 258 -9.62 27.74 2.15
CA ASP A 258 -8.83 28.58 1.24
C ASP A 258 -7.32 28.49 1.51
N LYS A 259 -6.95 28.22 2.77
CA LYS A 259 -5.57 28.02 3.22
C LYS A 259 -5.44 26.82 4.16
N ASP A 260 -4.31 26.12 4.06
CA ASP A 260 -3.96 25.06 5.00
C ASP A 260 -3.52 25.67 6.37
N PRO A 261 -3.31 24.84 7.42
CA PRO A 261 -2.84 25.32 8.71
C PRO A 261 -1.48 26.03 8.72
N LEU A 262 -0.69 25.92 7.64
CA LEU A 262 0.59 26.63 7.44
C LEU A 262 0.42 27.93 6.63
N GLY A 263 -0.80 28.26 6.20
CA GLY A 263 -1.12 29.45 5.43
C GLY A 263 -0.91 29.31 3.92
N ASN A 264 -0.60 28.11 3.41
CA ASN A 264 -0.45 27.86 1.98
C ASN A 264 -1.81 27.85 1.30
N PRO A 265 -1.94 28.37 0.07
CA PRO A 265 -3.21 28.35 -0.66
C PRO A 265 -3.65 26.92 -0.98
N VAL A 266 -4.93 26.64 -0.77
CA VAL A 266 -5.58 25.36 -1.10
C VAL A 266 -6.48 25.54 -2.31
N ASP A 267 -6.30 24.68 -3.31
CA ASP A 267 -7.07 24.75 -4.57
C ASP A 267 -8.54 24.35 -4.37
N VAL A 268 -9.44 24.93 -5.15
CA VAL A 268 -10.86 24.54 -5.18
C VAL A 268 -11.08 23.09 -5.62
N ARG A 269 -10.13 22.51 -6.36
CA ARG A 269 -10.11 21.11 -6.77
C ARG A 269 -9.48 20.18 -5.73
N HIS A 270 -8.93 20.71 -4.64
CA HIS A 270 -8.40 19.88 -3.56
C HIS A 270 -9.55 19.15 -2.84
N PRO A 271 -9.35 17.91 -2.34
CA PRO A 271 -10.40 17.14 -1.65
C PRO A 271 -11.11 17.89 -0.50
N TRP A 272 -10.41 18.78 0.22
CA TRP A 272 -11.04 19.63 1.25
C TRP A 272 -12.18 20.51 0.74
N ASN A 273 -12.17 20.89 -0.54
CA ASN A 273 -13.13 21.80 -1.16
C ASN A 273 -14.10 21.10 -2.12
N GLN A 274 -14.01 19.78 -2.24
CA GLN A 274 -14.86 19.03 -3.14
C GLN A 274 -16.30 18.97 -2.64
N HIS A 275 -17.26 19.15 -3.55
CA HIS A 275 -18.65 18.76 -3.34
C HIS A 275 -19.01 17.61 -4.28
N THR A 276 -19.46 16.48 -3.76
CA THR A 276 -19.84 15.33 -4.58
C THR A 276 -21.31 15.46 -4.99
N ILE A 277 -21.55 15.83 -6.26
CA ILE A 277 -22.90 16.04 -6.81
C ILE A 277 -23.18 14.94 -7.85
N PRO A 278 -23.79 13.80 -7.47
CA PRO A 278 -23.97 12.67 -8.38
C PRO A 278 -24.98 13.00 -9.49
N LYS A 279 -24.62 12.64 -10.72
CA LYS A 279 -25.46 12.79 -11.92
C LYS A 279 -25.54 11.46 -12.67
N PRO A 280 -26.45 10.56 -12.28
CA PRO A 280 -26.68 9.32 -13.01
C PRO A 280 -26.99 9.62 -14.48
N ALA A 281 -26.26 8.98 -15.39
CA ALA A 281 -26.43 9.13 -16.83
C ALA A 281 -26.29 7.78 -17.53
N LYS A 282 -26.77 7.71 -18.78
CA LYS A 282 -26.47 6.57 -19.65
C LYS A 282 -24.98 6.56 -19.96
N ARG A 283 -24.34 5.39 -19.90
CA ARG A 283 -22.94 5.22 -20.24
C ARG A 283 -22.66 5.61 -21.70
N ASP A 284 -21.72 6.53 -21.90
CA ASP A 284 -21.19 6.95 -23.19
C ASP A 284 -19.66 7.05 -23.14
N PHE A 285 -18.96 6.22 -23.90
CA PHE A 285 -17.49 6.18 -23.92
C PHE A 285 -16.85 7.40 -24.59
N ASN A 286 -17.64 8.22 -25.29
CA ASN A 286 -17.19 9.54 -25.78
C ASN A 286 -17.52 10.68 -24.81
N GLY A 287 -18.19 10.38 -23.69
CA GLY A 287 -18.60 11.33 -22.67
C GLY A 287 -18.38 10.77 -21.26
N ALA A 288 -19.42 10.76 -20.43
CA ALA A 288 -19.37 10.17 -19.11
C ALA A 288 -19.63 8.65 -19.16
N TYR A 289 -18.71 7.86 -18.61
CA TYR A 289 -18.81 6.39 -18.62
C TYR A 289 -18.53 5.70 -17.29
N SER A 290 -18.13 6.41 -16.24
CA SER A 290 -17.80 5.81 -14.94
C SER A 290 -18.24 6.64 -13.74
N TRP A 291 -18.37 5.97 -12.59
CA TRP A 291 -18.48 6.64 -11.28
C TRP A 291 -17.11 6.99 -10.67
N THR A 292 -16.00 6.54 -11.26
CA THR A 292 -14.68 7.00 -10.79
C THR A 292 -14.45 8.44 -11.25
N MET A 293 -14.00 9.29 -10.33
CA MET A 293 -13.44 10.62 -10.67
C MET A 293 -12.03 10.49 -11.27
N SER A 294 -11.39 11.62 -11.57
CA SER A 294 -10.03 11.66 -12.10
C SER A 294 -9.08 12.40 -11.16
N PRO A 295 -8.63 11.77 -10.06
CA PRO A 295 -7.54 12.30 -9.24
C PRO A 295 -6.27 12.48 -10.06
N ARG A 296 -5.62 13.63 -9.90
CA ARG A 296 -4.33 13.97 -10.49
C ARG A 296 -3.46 14.64 -9.44
N TRP A 297 -2.15 14.55 -9.64
CA TRP A 297 -1.18 15.29 -8.86
C TRP A 297 -0.59 16.41 -9.71
N PHE A 298 -0.78 17.64 -9.26
CA PHE A 298 -0.29 18.84 -9.92
C PHE A 298 1.15 19.11 -9.51
N ASP A 299 2.07 19.05 -10.47
CA ASP A 299 3.51 19.24 -10.22
C ASP A 299 3.97 20.71 -10.31
N GLY A 300 3.02 21.63 -10.53
CA GLY A 300 3.27 23.04 -10.82
C GLY A 300 3.07 23.41 -12.29
N GLN A 301 2.99 22.41 -13.17
CA GLN A 301 2.78 22.58 -14.61
C GLN A 301 1.66 21.68 -15.13
N ASP A 302 1.75 20.38 -14.88
CA ASP A 302 0.89 19.34 -15.44
C ASP A 302 0.08 18.61 -14.36
N HIS A 303 -1.05 18.04 -14.77
CA HIS A 303 -1.91 17.20 -13.92
C HIS A 303 -1.54 15.73 -14.14
N LEU A 304 -0.60 15.21 -13.35
CA LEU A 304 -0.06 13.86 -13.55
C LEU A 304 -1.06 12.79 -13.09
N ALA A 305 -1.33 11.83 -13.97
CA ALA A 305 -2.11 10.63 -13.67
C ALA A 305 -1.22 9.59 -12.95
N LEU A 306 -0.85 9.91 -11.71
CA LEU A 306 -0.08 9.01 -10.85
C LEU A 306 -0.83 7.68 -10.68
N ASP A 307 -0.06 6.60 -10.69
CA ASP A 307 -0.51 5.27 -10.30
C ASP A 307 0.23 4.81 -9.05
N THR A 308 -0.33 3.81 -8.39
CA THR A 308 0.29 3.25 -7.19
C THR A 308 1.11 2.01 -7.48
N GLY A 309 1.08 1.54 -8.74
CA GLY A 309 1.53 0.23 -9.16
C GLY A 309 0.95 -0.93 -8.33
N GLY A 310 -0.27 -0.74 -7.82
CA GLY A 310 -0.92 -1.68 -6.91
C GLY A 310 -0.42 -1.62 -5.47
N GLY A 311 0.37 -0.60 -5.11
CA GLY A 311 0.88 -0.28 -3.77
C GLY A 311 2.36 -0.62 -3.58
N PRO A 312 2.75 -1.91 -3.61
CA PRO A 312 4.11 -2.35 -3.31
C PRO A 312 5.23 -1.67 -4.11
N ILE A 313 5.11 -1.56 -5.44
CA ILE A 313 6.19 -0.98 -6.25
C ILE A 313 6.38 0.51 -5.95
N ALA A 314 5.30 1.27 -5.70
CA ALA A 314 5.40 2.67 -5.34
C ALA A 314 6.08 2.88 -3.99
N ARG A 315 5.71 2.07 -2.99
CA ARG A 315 6.32 2.10 -1.65
C ARG A 315 7.79 1.78 -1.68
N LEU A 316 8.15 0.68 -2.36
CA LEU A 316 9.54 0.25 -2.48
C LEU A 316 10.36 1.29 -3.24
N TRP A 317 9.81 1.91 -4.30
CA TRP A 317 10.54 2.94 -5.04
C TRP A 317 10.81 4.19 -4.22
N ALA A 318 9.77 4.75 -3.60
CA ALA A 318 9.88 5.96 -2.80
C ALA A 318 10.83 5.73 -1.61
N THR A 319 10.66 4.60 -0.91
CA THR A 319 11.52 4.24 0.22
C THR A 319 12.97 4.02 -0.19
N ALA A 320 13.21 3.27 -1.28
CA ALA A 320 14.56 3.02 -1.79
C ALA A 320 15.30 4.33 -2.10
N LEU A 321 14.67 5.21 -2.90
CA LEU A 321 15.27 6.46 -3.36
C LEU A 321 15.46 7.47 -2.23
N ALA A 322 14.55 7.50 -1.26
CA ALA A 322 14.64 8.44 -0.14
C ALA A 322 15.78 8.09 0.83
N GLY A 323 16.10 6.80 0.99
CA GLY A 323 17.21 6.36 1.85
C GLY A 323 17.00 6.65 3.34
N LEU A 324 15.76 6.83 3.79
CA LEU A 324 15.43 7.29 5.15
C LEU A 324 15.12 6.16 6.14
N VAL A 325 14.82 4.95 5.66
CA VAL A 325 14.43 3.81 6.50
C VAL A 325 15.63 2.91 6.79
N ASP A 326 15.90 2.68 8.08
CA ASP A 326 16.83 1.66 8.57
C ASP A 326 16.36 1.14 9.94
N THR A 327 15.83 -0.08 9.97
CA THR A 327 15.39 -0.79 11.19
C THR A 327 16.28 -1.98 11.53
N GLY A 328 17.38 -2.19 10.80
CA GLY A 328 18.15 -3.44 10.81
C GLY A 328 17.46 -4.59 10.06
N THR A 329 16.15 -4.78 10.22
CA THR A 329 15.35 -5.75 9.45
C THR A 329 15.00 -5.25 8.05
N VAL A 330 14.88 -3.94 7.85
CA VAL A 330 14.64 -3.30 6.56
C VAL A 330 15.55 -2.08 6.42
N LYS A 331 16.18 -1.93 5.27
CA LYS A 331 17.11 -0.83 4.98
C LYS A 331 16.97 -0.32 3.55
N ALA A 332 16.69 0.97 3.42
CA ALA A 332 16.79 1.68 2.15
C ALA A 332 18.25 2.04 1.85
N THR A 333 18.72 1.76 0.63
CA THR A 333 20.13 1.95 0.25
C THR A 333 20.37 3.19 -0.63
N GLY A 334 19.31 3.92 -0.99
CA GLY A 334 19.33 4.96 -2.01
C GLY A 334 19.04 4.45 -3.43
N HIS A 335 19.12 3.13 -3.66
CA HIS A 335 18.91 2.51 -4.98
C HIS A 335 18.24 1.12 -4.95
N SER A 336 17.99 0.60 -3.74
CA SER A 336 17.35 -0.67 -3.46
C SER A 336 16.75 -0.67 -2.04
N VAL A 337 16.03 -1.72 -1.69
CA VAL A 337 15.62 -2.02 -0.31
C VAL A 337 16.12 -3.40 0.06
N VAL A 338 16.90 -3.47 1.15
CA VAL A 338 17.38 -4.72 1.74
C VAL A 338 16.43 -5.13 2.87
N ILE A 339 15.99 -6.39 2.84
CA ILE A 339 15.06 -6.99 3.81
C ILE A 339 15.77 -8.20 4.43
N ASN A 340 16.05 -8.12 5.73
CA ASN A 340 16.71 -9.15 6.50
C ASN A 340 15.68 -9.92 7.34
N LEU A 341 15.53 -11.21 7.07
CA LEU A 341 14.67 -12.11 7.81
C LEU A 341 15.53 -13.03 8.70
N PRO A 342 15.22 -13.11 10.01
CA PRO A 342 16.01 -13.89 10.96
C PRO A 342 15.90 -15.39 10.69
N GLN A 343 16.77 -16.20 11.31
CA GLN A 343 16.64 -17.65 11.30
C GLN A 343 15.26 -18.09 11.83
N THR A 344 14.69 -19.11 11.21
CA THR A 344 13.39 -19.70 11.60
C THR A 344 13.59 -21.17 11.98
N MET A 345 12.51 -21.90 12.24
CA MET A 345 12.55 -23.28 12.75
C MET A 345 13.31 -24.22 11.81
N SER A 346 13.07 -24.11 10.49
CA SER A 346 13.63 -25.02 9.49
C SER A 346 14.56 -24.35 8.47
N LYS A 347 14.64 -23.00 8.46
CA LYS A 347 15.43 -22.26 7.47
C LYS A 347 16.42 -21.27 8.12
N PRO A 348 17.65 -21.13 7.57
CA PRO A 348 18.62 -20.13 8.02
C PRO A 348 18.09 -18.71 7.83
N ALA A 349 18.78 -17.72 8.37
CA ALA A 349 18.51 -16.31 8.07
C ALA A 349 18.63 -16.07 6.54
N ALA A 350 17.83 -15.14 6.03
CA ALA A 350 17.79 -14.82 4.61
C ALA A 350 17.75 -13.30 4.41
N THR A 351 18.45 -12.83 3.38
CA THR A 351 18.44 -11.43 2.96
C THR A 351 17.90 -11.35 1.55
N PHE A 352 16.89 -10.50 1.35
CA PHE A 352 16.33 -10.20 0.04
C PHE A 352 16.61 -8.73 -0.28
N GLU A 353 17.01 -8.45 -1.52
CA GLU A 353 17.24 -7.09 -1.98
C GLU A 353 16.29 -6.80 -3.14
N TRP A 354 15.27 -5.97 -2.90
CA TRP A 354 14.47 -5.44 -3.98
C TRP A 354 15.27 -4.33 -4.67
N LYS A 355 15.59 -4.53 -5.94
CA LYS A 355 16.29 -3.55 -6.76
C LYS A 355 15.28 -2.77 -7.59
N ILE A 356 15.58 -1.48 -7.79
CA ILE A 356 14.79 -0.66 -8.67
C ILE A 356 14.79 -1.27 -10.09
N PRO A 357 13.62 -1.54 -10.68
CA PRO A 357 13.54 -2.13 -12.00
C PRO A 357 13.93 -1.13 -13.10
N TYR A 358 14.82 -1.59 -13.99
CA TYR A 358 15.20 -0.90 -15.22
C TYR A 358 15.06 -1.87 -16.39
N ASP A 359 14.69 -1.36 -17.57
CA ASP A 359 14.69 -2.16 -18.79
C ASP A 359 16.11 -2.39 -19.32
N LYS A 360 16.22 -3.19 -20.39
CA LYS A 360 17.51 -3.52 -21.04
C LYS A 360 18.25 -2.28 -21.57
N ALA A 361 17.56 -1.16 -21.77
CA ALA A 361 18.13 0.11 -22.21
C ALA A 361 18.48 1.05 -21.03
N GLY A 362 18.33 0.58 -19.78
CA GLY A 362 18.61 1.36 -18.57
C GLY A 362 17.54 2.40 -18.25
N LYS A 363 16.33 2.32 -18.83
CA LYS A 363 15.23 3.21 -18.49
C LYS A 363 14.42 2.64 -17.32
N PRO A 364 13.94 3.47 -16.37
CA PRO A 364 13.05 3.01 -15.31
C PRO A 364 11.86 2.22 -15.86
N LEU A 365 11.61 1.04 -15.27
CA LEU A 365 10.58 0.11 -15.76
C LEU A 365 9.42 0.01 -14.75
N SER A 366 8.21 0.33 -15.20
CA SER A 366 6.97 0.10 -14.45
C SER A 366 6.00 -0.67 -15.33
N ASN A 367 5.92 -1.99 -15.15
CA ASN A 367 5.07 -2.89 -15.92
C ASN A 367 4.32 -3.87 -15.02
N ALA A 368 3.56 -4.81 -15.60
CA ALA A 368 2.77 -5.77 -14.83
C ALA A 368 3.61 -6.72 -13.97
N ILE A 369 4.69 -7.29 -14.52
CA ILE A 369 5.54 -8.25 -13.80
C ILE A 369 6.25 -7.57 -12.62
N GLU A 370 6.82 -6.38 -12.79
CA GLU A 370 7.50 -5.69 -11.69
C GLU A 370 6.54 -5.26 -10.57
N ARG A 371 5.28 -4.95 -10.90
CA ARG A 371 4.23 -4.72 -9.88
C ARG A 371 3.94 -5.99 -9.07
N ASN A 372 3.89 -7.15 -9.73
CA ASN A 372 3.66 -8.43 -9.08
C ASN A 372 4.88 -8.88 -8.26
N ARG A 373 6.09 -8.70 -8.78
CA ARG A 373 7.35 -8.95 -8.06
C ARG A 373 7.42 -8.09 -6.80
N ALA A 374 7.21 -6.78 -6.93
CA ALA A 374 7.22 -5.86 -5.80
C ALA A 374 6.23 -6.27 -4.69
N ARG A 375 5.07 -6.84 -5.05
CA ARG A 375 4.09 -7.36 -4.09
C ARG A 375 4.65 -8.48 -3.22
N THR A 376 5.35 -9.43 -3.82
CA THR A 376 6.03 -10.49 -3.08
C THR A 376 7.14 -9.96 -2.17
N TYR A 377 7.94 -9.00 -2.64
CA TYR A 377 8.95 -8.38 -1.77
C TYR A 377 8.32 -7.60 -0.62
N PHE A 378 7.19 -6.93 -0.85
CA PHE A 378 6.55 -6.16 0.21
C PHE A 378 5.89 -7.04 1.28
N GLN A 379 5.50 -8.28 0.96
CA GLN A 379 5.12 -9.26 1.98
C GLN A 379 6.29 -9.53 2.96
N ALA A 380 7.51 -9.70 2.45
CA ALA A 380 8.71 -9.85 3.27
C ALA A 380 9.07 -8.54 4.01
N TYR A 381 8.89 -7.39 3.37
CA TYR A 381 9.07 -6.07 3.97
C TYR A 381 8.18 -5.89 5.20
N ALA A 382 6.87 -6.17 5.06
CA ALA A 382 5.90 -6.05 6.15
C ALA A 382 6.24 -6.99 7.31
N ALA A 383 6.70 -8.22 7.03
CA ALA A 383 7.19 -9.13 8.05
C ALA A 383 8.43 -8.59 8.78
N GLY A 384 9.38 -8.00 8.03
CA GLY A 384 10.58 -7.37 8.59
C GLY A 384 10.27 -6.18 9.49
N ILE A 385 9.34 -5.30 9.08
CA ILE A 385 8.89 -4.19 9.92
C ILE A 385 8.12 -4.71 11.14
N ALA A 386 7.24 -5.70 11.00
CA ALA A 386 6.51 -6.27 12.13
C ALA A 386 7.45 -6.85 13.22
N LEU A 387 8.59 -7.43 12.84
CA LEU A 387 9.63 -7.87 13.78
C LEU A 387 10.25 -6.70 14.56
N HIS A 388 10.47 -5.56 13.92
CA HIS A 388 10.93 -4.34 14.62
C HIS A 388 9.84 -3.78 15.54
N GLN A 389 8.58 -3.70 15.07
CA GLN A 389 7.49 -3.14 15.84
C GLN A 389 7.15 -3.96 17.09
N ILE A 390 7.23 -5.29 17.01
CA ILE A 390 6.93 -6.13 18.17
C ILE A 390 7.98 -6.01 19.26
N GLU A 391 9.26 -5.80 18.91
CA GLU A 391 10.32 -5.52 19.87
C GLU A 391 10.07 -4.19 20.58
N LYS A 392 9.70 -3.15 19.84
CA LYS A 392 9.33 -1.84 20.39
C LYS A 392 8.10 -1.92 21.30
N ALA A 393 7.05 -2.62 20.88
CA ALA A 393 5.83 -2.82 21.68
C ALA A 393 6.11 -3.59 22.99
N LEU A 394 6.92 -4.65 22.92
CA LEU A 394 7.35 -5.39 24.12
C LEU A 394 8.20 -4.54 25.06
N ALA A 395 9.03 -3.63 24.52
CA ALA A 395 9.82 -2.71 25.34
C ALA A 395 8.93 -1.75 26.14
N GLU A 396 7.87 -1.20 25.53
CA GLU A 396 6.87 -0.37 26.23
C GLU A 396 6.21 -1.15 27.38
N VAL A 397 5.74 -2.38 27.10
CA VAL A 397 5.08 -3.24 28.10
C VAL A 397 6.02 -3.59 29.25
N ARG A 398 7.27 -3.97 28.95
CA ARG A 398 8.30 -4.30 29.97
C ARG A 398 8.65 -3.11 30.84
N ALA A 399 8.57 -1.90 30.28
CA ALA A 399 8.78 -0.66 31.01
C ALA A 399 7.52 -0.19 31.79
N GLY A 400 6.42 -0.96 31.77
CA GLY A 400 5.17 -0.63 32.45
C GLY A 400 4.31 0.42 31.74
N ARG A 401 4.68 0.83 30.52
CA ARG A 401 3.92 1.80 29.72
C ARG A 401 2.85 1.08 28.90
N THR A 402 1.76 0.69 29.55
CA THR A 402 0.70 -0.16 28.96
C THR A 402 -0.53 0.61 28.46
N LYS A 403 -0.52 1.95 28.57
CA LYS A 403 -1.61 2.79 28.05
C LYS A 403 -1.61 2.76 26.52
N THR A 404 -2.78 2.56 25.91
CA THR A 404 -2.93 2.42 24.45
C THR A 404 -3.87 3.45 23.82
N TRP A 405 -4.49 4.32 24.64
CA TRP A 405 -5.43 5.35 24.19
C TRP A 405 -5.33 6.63 25.02
N GLU A 406 -5.42 7.80 24.35
CA GLU A 406 -5.48 9.13 24.96
C GLU A 406 -6.87 9.77 24.81
N PRO A 407 -7.37 10.48 25.85
CA PRO A 407 -8.62 11.22 25.76
C PRO A 407 -8.47 12.48 24.91
N PHE A 408 -9.56 12.86 24.25
CA PHE A 408 -9.62 14.02 23.39
C PHE A 408 -10.96 14.75 23.53
N LYS A 409 -11.05 15.95 22.95
CA LYS A 409 -12.29 16.70 22.78
C LYS A 409 -12.48 17.00 21.30
N VAL A 410 -13.68 16.82 20.80
CA VAL A 410 -14.02 17.20 19.43
C VAL A 410 -14.07 18.73 19.36
N PRO A 411 -13.27 19.38 18.49
CA PRO A 411 -13.30 20.82 18.32
C PRO A 411 -14.60 21.26 17.65
N LYS A 412 -14.99 22.53 17.81
CA LYS A 412 -16.10 23.10 17.04
C LYS A 412 -15.75 23.27 15.56
N GLU A 413 -14.52 23.73 15.30
CA GLU A 413 -13.99 24.01 13.97
C GLU A 413 -12.65 23.31 13.81
N ALA A 414 -12.43 22.61 12.70
CA ALA A 414 -11.12 22.03 12.36
C ALA A 414 -11.01 21.70 10.87
N VAL A 415 -9.79 21.75 10.36
CA VAL A 415 -9.39 21.24 9.04
C VAL A 415 -8.27 20.25 9.25
N SER A 416 -8.38 19.05 8.69
CA SER A 416 -7.44 17.97 8.95
C SER A 416 -7.32 17.02 7.77
N CYS A 417 -6.20 16.28 7.76
CA CYS A 417 -5.96 15.22 6.80
C CYS A 417 -5.22 14.04 7.46
N GLY A 418 -5.64 12.83 7.12
CA GLY A 418 -4.95 11.59 7.47
C GLY A 418 -4.22 11.03 6.25
N TRP A 419 -3.05 10.43 6.47
CA TRP A 419 -2.20 9.86 5.44
C TRP A 419 -1.76 8.46 5.83
N THR A 420 -1.92 7.51 4.92
CA THR A 420 -1.31 6.19 5.02
C THR A 420 -1.17 5.57 3.63
N GLU A 421 -0.56 4.41 3.55
CA GLU A 421 -0.61 3.52 2.40
C GLU A 421 -1.61 2.42 2.70
N ALA A 422 -2.68 2.35 1.91
CA ALA A 422 -3.49 1.14 1.89
C ALA A 422 -2.70 -0.02 1.27
N VAL A 423 -3.24 -1.24 1.36
CA VAL A 423 -2.66 -2.41 0.67
C VAL A 423 -2.40 -2.14 -0.81
N ARG A 424 -3.22 -1.29 -1.45
CA ARG A 424 -3.16 -1.01 -2.88
C ARG A 424 -2.46 0.30 -3.22
N GLY A 425 -1.93 1.07 -2.27
CA GLY A 425 -1.30 2.36 -2.55
C GLY A 425 -1.80 3.52 -1.70
N VAL A 426 -1.54 4.73 -2.21
CA VAL A 426 -1.98 6.02 -1.68
C VAL A 426 -3.38 6.01 -1.03
N LEU A 427 -3.48 6.40 0.25
CA LEU A 427 -4.75 6.63 0.93
C LEU A 427 -4.71 7.90 1.80
N SER A 428 -5.61 8.83 1.49
CA SER A 428 -5.74 10.10 2.21
C SER A 428 -7.19 10.31 2.57
N HIS A 429 -7.43 10.76 3.78
CA HIS A 429 -8.75 11.22 4.20
C HIS A 429 -8.64 12.71 4.51
N HIS A 430 -9.53 13.52 3.96
CA HIS A 430 -9.58 14.96 4.20
C HIS A 430 -10.90 15.30 4.88
N MET A 431 -10.84 16.01 6.01
CA MET A 431 -12.02 16.35 6.82
C MET A 431 -12.05 17.83 7.18
N VAL A 432 -13.26 18.37 7.20
CA VAL A 432 -13.61 19.69 7.74
C VAL A 432 -14.70 19.50 8.78
N ILE A 433 -14.50 20.06 9.97
CA ILE A 433 -15.47 20.10 11.07
C ILE A 433 -15.98 21.53 11.21
N GLN A 434 -17.30 21.70 11.26
CA GLN A 434 -17.98 22.95 11.61
C GLN A 434 -19.07 22.66 12.64
N ASP A 435 -19.23 23.52 13.64
CA ASP A 435 -20.17 23.34 14.76
C ASP A 435 -20.09 21.95 15.43
N GLY A 436 -18.89 21.35 15.47
CA GLY A 436 -18.65 20.02 16.04
C GLY A 436 -19.25 18.87 15.23
N LYS A 437 -19.55 19.10 13.94
CA LYS A 437 -20.06 18.11 12.99
C LYS A 437 -19.15 18.05 11.77
N ILE A 438 -19.13 16.91 11.09
CA ILE A 438 -18.47 16.79 9.79
C ILE A 438 -19.20 17.67 8.78
N ALA A 439 -18.54 18.73 8.32
CA ALA A 439 -19.01 19.61 7.26
C ALA A 439 -18.58 19.09 5.88
N ASN A 440 -17.37 18.54 5.80
CA ASN A 440 -16.88 17.90 4.59
C ASN A 440 -15.98 16.69 4.91
N TYR A 441 -16.06 15.62 4.11
CA TYR A 441 -15.23 14.43 4.29
C TYR A 441 -15.01 13.69 2.96
N HIS A 442 -13.76 13.62 2.52
CA HIS A 442 -13.39 12.99 1.26
C HIS A 442 -12.22 12.02 1.42
N PRO A 443 -12.47 10.70 1.38
CA PRO A 443 -11.42 9.71 1.28
C PRO A 443 -11.02 9.50 -0.19
N TYR A 444 -9.72 9.52 -0.47
CA TYR A 444 -9.14 9.15 -1.76
C TYR A 444 -8.24 7.93 -1.63
N PRO A 445 -8.83 6.71 -1.71
CA PRO A 445 -8.07 5.46 -1.80
C PRO A 445 -7.29 5.35 -3.12
N PRO A 446 -6.48 4.29 -3.30
CA PRO A 446 -5.64 4.15 -4.48
C PRO A 446 -6.42 3.80 -5.76
N THR A 447 -7.53 3.07 -5.65
CA THR A 447 -8.34 2.68 -6.83
C THR A 447 -8.92 3.88 -7.58
N PRO A 448 -9.41 4.97 -6.93
CA PRO A 448 -9.72 6.22 -7.62
C PRO A 448 -8.59 6.77 -8.49
N TRP A 449 -7.32 6.61 -8.10
CA TRP A 449 -6.18 6.99 -8.94
C TRP A 449 -6.02 6.02 -10.10
N ASN A 450 -5.85 4.73 -9.80
CA ASN A 450 -5.52 3.71 -10.79
C ASN A 450 -6.64 3.46 -11.82
N GLY A 451 -7.88 3.41 -11.34
CA GLY A 451 -9.09 3.24 -12.15
C GLY A 451 -9.76 4.56 -12.52
N SER A 452 -9.04 5.69 -12.42
CA SER A 452 -9.54 6.97 -12.92
C SER A 452 -9.85 6.90 -14.42
N VAL A 453 -10.79 7.72 -14.85
CA VAL A 453 -11.14 7.89 -16.25
C VAL A 453 -10.36 9.03 -16.89
N ARG A 454 -10.53 9.20 -18.21
CA ARG A 454 -10.05 10.41 -18.90
C ARG A 454 -10.55 11.66 -18.20
N ASP A 455 -9.62 12.56 -17.88
CA ASP A 455 -9.96 13.83 -17.26
C ASP A 455 -10.43 14.87 -18.29
N VAL A 456 -10.75 16.08 -17.82
CA VAL A 456 -11.13 17.23 -18.66
C VAL A 456 -10.07 17.63 -19.70
N TYR A 457 -8.82 17.20 -19.55
CA TYR A 457 -7.73 17.43 -20.50
C TYR A 457 -7.53 16.24 -21.46
N GLY A 458 -8.35 15.20 -21.35
CA GLY A 458 -8.26 13.98 -22.15
C GLY A 458 -7.17 13.01 -21.71
N THR A 459 -6.49 13.26 -20.59
CA THR A 459 -5.41 12.38 -20.11
C THR A 459 -6.03 11.12 -19.50
N PRO A 460 -5.73 9.92 -20.04
CA PRO A 460 -6.26 8.66 -19.54
C PRO A 460 -5.77 8.36 -18.11
N GLY A 461 -6.57 7.59 -17.39
CA GLY A 461 -6.14 7.04 -16.11
C GLY A 461 -5.19 5.84 -16.27
N PRO A 462 -4.57 5.36 -15.17
CA PRO A 462 -3.59 4.29 -15.20
C PRO A 462 -4.02 2.98 -15.82
N TYR A 463 -5.23 2.50 -15.55
CA TYR A 463 -5.70 1.26 -16.17
C TYR A 463 -5.90 1.40 -17.68
N GLU A 464 -6.40 2.54 -18.14
CA GLU A 464 -6.60 2.76 -19.57
C GLU A 464 -5.25 2.87 -20.29
N ASP A 465 -4.33 3.66 -19.77
CA ASP A 465 -3.02 3.90 -20.38
C ASP A 465 -2.07 2.70 -20.28
N ALA A 466 -2.20 1.83 -19.27
CA ALA A 466 -1.43 0.58 -19.22
C ALA A 466 -1.93 -0.51 -20.19
N VAL A 467 -3.20 -0.42 -20.62
CA VAL A 467 -3.81 -1.41 -21.53
C VAL A 467 -3.65 -1.00 -22.99
N GLN A 468 -3.59 0.31 -23.27
CA GLN A 468 -3.29 0.87 -24.59
C GLN A 468 -1.86 0.57 -25.02
#